data_AF-A0AAV2KM73-F1
#
_entry.id   AF-A0AAV2KM73-F1
#
_cell.length_a   1.000
_cell.length_b   1.000
_cell.length_c   1.000
_cell.angle_alpha   90.00
_cell.angle_beta   90.00
_cell.angle_gamma   90.00
#
_symmetry.space_group_name_H-M   'P 1'
#
loop_
_entity.id
_entity.type
_entity.pdbx_description
1 polymer ?
#
loop_
_entity_poly.entity_id
_entity_poly.type
_entity_poly.pdbx_seq_one_letter_code
_entity_poly.pdbx_strand_id
1 'polypeptide(L)'
;MSPDAEIQTSPDAEIQTSPDAEIQTDPDAEIQTGPDAEIQTDPDAEIQTSLDAEIQTSPDAEIQTDPDAEIQTSPDAEIQTGPDAGIQTSPDAEIQTGPDAEIQTGPDVEIQTSPDAEIQTGPDVEIQMSPDAEMR
;
A
#
# COMPACT_ATOMS: atom_id res chain seq x y z
N MET A 1 18.72 -2.35 9.43
CA MET A 1 19.07 -2.78 10.80
C MET A 1 18.51 -4.19 10.98
N SER A 2 18.59 -4.83 12.14
CA SER A 2 17.73 -5.99 12.40
C SER A 2 16.41 -5.44 12.94
N PRO A 3 15.25 -6.00 12.54
CA PRO A 3 13.97 -5.52 13.07
C PRO A 3 13.90 -5.73 14.58
N ASP A 4 13.19 -4.85 15.27
CA ASP A 4 12.87 -4.97 16.69
C ASP A 4 11.83 -6.08 16.94
N ALA A 5 11.02 -6.42 15.92
CA ALA A 5 10.06 -7.53 15.96
C ALA A 5 10.09 -8.36 14.66
N GLU A 6 10.14 -9.69 14.80
CA GLU A 6 9.90 -10.65 13.71
C GLU A 6 8.62 -11.44 14.04
N ILE A 7 7.59 -11.34 13.20
CA ILE A 7 6.27 -11.93 13.43
C ILE A 7 5.93 -12.89 12.29
N GLN A 8 5.63 -14.13 12.64
CA GLN A 8 5.12 -15.15 11.72
C GLN A 8 3.85 -15.77 12.29
N THR A 9 2.73 -15.65 11.58
CA THR A 9 1.42 -16.11 12.06
C THR A 9 0.71 -17.00 11.05
N SER A 10 -0.21 -17.81 11.58
CA SER A 10 -1.18 -18.59 10.83
C SER A 10 -2.36 -17.70 10.36
N PRO A 11 -3.34 -18.23 9.59
CA PRO A 11 -4.46 -17.42 9.10
C PRO A 11 -5.27 -16.78 10.24
N ASP A 12 -6.08 -15.78 9.91
CA ASP A 12 -6.95 -15.06 10.84
C ASP A 12 -6.15 -14.35 11.97
N ALA A 13 -4.99 -13.77 11.63
CA ALA A 13 -4.10 -13.16 12.60
C ALA A 13 -4.39 -11.67 12.81
N GLU A 14 -4.48 -11.25 14.07
CA GLU A 14 -4.51 -9.84 14.47
C GLU A 14 -3.13 -9.45 15.02
N ILE A 15 -2.44 -8.53 14.35
CA ILE A 15 -1.07 -8.10 14.68
C ILE A 15 -1.07 -6.61 15.02
N GLN A 16 -0.56 -6.27 16.20
CA GLN A 16 -0.27 -4.90 16.60
C GLN A 16 1.16 -4.81 17.10
N THR A 17 2.00 -4.02 16.43
CA THR A 17 3.42 -3.90 16.77
C THR A 17 3.95 -2.47 16.69
N SER A 18 5.13 -2.27 17.29
CA SER A 18 5.87 -1.01 17.34
C SER A 18 6.74 -0.86 16.08
N PRO A 19 7.54 0.23 15.93
CA PRO A 19 8.39 0.44 14.75
C PRO A 19 9.38 -0.70 14.51
N ASP A 20 9.99 -0.74 13.33
CA ASP A 20 11.02 -1.70 12.93
C ASP A 20 10.52 -3.16 13.00
N ALA A 21 9.41 -3.47 12.33
CA ALA A 21 8.80 -4.81 12.35
C ALA A 21 8.90 -5.54 11.00
N GLU A 22 9.25 -6.82 11.03
CA GLU A 22 9.15 -7.75 9.89
C GLU A 22 7.98 -8.71 10.14
N ILE A 23 6.98 -8.69 9.27
CA ILE A 23 5.71 -9.41 9.43
C ILE A 23 5.48 -10.31 8.22
N GLN A 24 5.28 -11.61 8.47
CA GLN A 24 4.87 -12.58 7.45
C GLN A 24 3.63 -13.33 7.93
N THR A 25 2.53 -13.24 7.18
CA THR A 25 1.26 -13.87 7.57
C THR A 25 0.63 -14.69 6.45
N ASP A 26 0.00 -15.79 6.87
CA ASP A 26 -1.00 -16.52 6.09
C ASP A 26 -2.27 -15.63 5.85
N PRO A 27 -3.28 -16.08 5.07
CA PRO A 27 -4.44 -15.27 4.67
C PRO A 27 -5.27 -14.69 5.82
N ASP A 28 -6.16 -13.74 5.50
CA ASP A 28 -7.12 -13.15 6.44
C ASP A 28 -6.45 -12.43 7.64
N ALA A 29 -5.40 -11.65 7.38
CA ALA A 29 -4.63 -10.96 8.43
C ALA A 29 -5.04 -9.49 8.61
N GLU A 30 -5.16 -9.03 9.86
CA GLU A 30 -5.30 -7.61 10.23
C GLU A 30 -4.00 -7.14 10.89
N ILE A 31 -3.31 -6.20 10.26
CA ILE A 31 -1.98 -5.72 10.69
C ILE A 31 -2.02 -4.22 10.96
N GLN A 32 -1.65 -3.82 12.17
CA GLN A 32 -1.41 -2.42 12.55
C GLN A 32 0.01 -2.27 13.08
N THR A 33 0.83 -1.44 12.44
CA THR A 33 2.23 -1.27 12.82
C THR A 33 2.70 0.18 12.77
N GLY A 34 3.75 0.45 13.55
CA GLY A 34 4.49 1.71 13.52
C GLY A 34 5.33 1.87 12.24
N PRO A 35 6.20 2.91 12.22
CA PRO A 35 7.10 3.17 11.10
C PRO A 35 8.09 2.04 10.82
N ASP A 36 8.73 2.08 9.65
CA ASP A 36 9.83 1.19 9.27
C ASP A 36 9.40 -0.29 9.29
N ALA A 37 8.23 -0.60 8.72
CA ALA A 37 7.68 -1.97 8.71
C ALA A 37 7.87 -2.65 7.36
N GLU A 38 8.31 -3.91 7.37
CA GLU A 38 8.32 -4.81 6.21
C GLU A 38 7.22 -5.86 6.38
N ILE A 39 6.26 -5.90 5.46
CA ILE A 39 5.05 -6.72 5.56
C ILE A 39 4.90 -7.58 4.32
N GLN A 40 4.77 -8.89 4.50
CA GLN A 40 4.43 -9.84 3.45
C GLN A 40 3.21 -10.66 3.86
N THR A 41 2.12 -10.58 3.09
CA THR A 41 0.89 -11.30 3.39
C THR A 41 0.37 -12.12 2.21
N ASP A 42 -0.21 -13.26 2.55
CA ASP A 42 -1.14 -13.98 1.70
C ASP A 42 -2.47 -13.21 1.52
N PRO A 43 -3.44 -13.71 0.73
CA PRO A 43 -4.65 -12.96 0.34
C PRO A 43 -5.51 -12.46 1.51
N ASP A 44 -6.44 -11.55 1.21
CA ASP A 44 -7.47 -11.08 2.15
C ASP A 44 -6.86 -10.34 3.37
N ALA A 45 -5.85 -9.48 3.15
CA ALA A 45 -5.17 -8.76 4.23
C ALA A 45 -5.63 -7.31 4.39
N GLU A 46 -5.84 -6.87 5.63
CA GLU A 46 -6.04 -5.47 6.01
C GLU A 46 -4.78 -4.95 6.71
N ILE A 47 -4.13 -3.93 6.12
CA ILE A 47 -2.83 -3.42 6.58
C ILE A 47 -2.92 -1.93 6.83
N GLN A 48 -2.60 -1.52 8.05
CA GLN A 48 -2.45 -0.12 8.44
C GLN A 48 -1.03 0.13 8.98
N THR A 49 -0.28 0.99 8.31
CA THR A 49 1.09 1.35 8.72
C THR A 49 1.27 2.85 8.86
N SER A 50 2.25 3.23 9.67
CA SER A 50 2.77 4.59 9.68
C SER A 50 3.80 4.78 8.53
N LEU A 51 4.71 5.75 8.68
CA LEU A 51 5.75 6.14 7.72
C LEU A 51 6.68 4.99 7.30
N ASP A 52 7.30 5.11 6.13
CA ASP A 52 8.41 4.26 5.69
C ASP A 52 8.07 2.75 5.74
N ALA A 53 6.99 2.33 5.07
CA ALA A 53 6.56 0.93 5.04
C ALA A 53 6.87 0.26 3.69
N GLU A 54 7.36 -0.98 3.73
CA GLU A 54 7.50 -1.86 2.58
C GLU A 54 6.45 -2.97 2.66
N ILE A 55 5.50 -3.00 1.73
CA ILE A 55 4.34 -3.90 1.77
C ILE A 55 4.26 -4.73 0.49
N GLN A 56 4.20 -6.06 0.63
CA GLN A 56 3.93 -7.00 -0.45
C GLN A 56 2.74 -7.88 -0.12
N THR A 57 1.70 -7.85 -0.95
CA THR A 57 0.49 -8.64 -0.72
C THR A 57 0.08 -9.49 -1.92
N SER A 58 -0.52 -10.62 -1.61
CA SER A 58 -1.34 -11.40 -2.53
C SER A 58 -2.71 -10.72 -2.77
N PRO A 59 -3.61 -11.27 -3.62
CA PRO A 59 -4.84 -10.59 -4.02
C PRO A 59 -5.75 -10.18 -2.85
N ASP A 60 -6.72 -9.31 -3.15
CA ASP A 60 -7.79 -8.92 -2.21
C ASP A 60 -7.23 -8.22 -0.95
N ALA A 61 -6.36 -7.23 -1.13
CA ALA A 61 -5.71 -6.51 -0.02
C ALA A 61 -6.25 -5.09 0.16
N GLU A 62 -6.50 -4.69 1.40
CA GLU A 62 -6.81 -3.32 1.81
C GLU A 62 -5.60 -2.72 2.54
N ILE A 63 -5.01 -1.66 1.98
CA ILE A 63 -3.76 -1.08 2.48
C ILE A 63 -3.94 0.41 2.75
N GLN A 64 -3.66 0.83 3.98
CA GLN A 64 -3.61 2.23 4.38
C GLN A 64 -2.23 2.58 4.98
N THR A 65 -1.52 3.51 4.37
CA THR A 65 -0.20 3.95 4.83
C THR A 65 -0.06 5.46 4.92
N ASP A 66 0.79 5.89 5.84
CA ASP A 66 1.32 7.26 5.91
C ASP A 66 2.42 7.47 4.83
N PRO A 67 3.06 8.66 4.73
CA PRO A 67 4.05 8.97 3.69
C PRO A 67 5.20 7.96 3.54
N ASP A 68 5.87 8.00 2.38
CA ASP A 68 7.10 7.26 2.08
C ASP A 68 6.92 5.72 2.06
N ALA A 69 5.76 5.22 1.62
CA ALA A 69 5.49 3.78 1.51
C ALA A 69 5.86 3.21 0.14
N GLU A 70 6.44 2.00 0.12
CA GLU A 70 6.63 1.16 -1.07
C GLU A 70 5.65 -0.02 -1.03
N ILE A 71 4.72 -0.08 -1.99
CA ILE A 71 3.62 -1.05 -2.01
C ILE A 71 3.66 -1.86 -3.31
N GLN A 72 3.66 -3.18 -3.21
CA GLN A 72 3.50 -4.10 -4.33
C GLN A 72 2.34 -5.06 -4.09
N THR A 73 1.33 -5.03 -4.95
CA THR A 73 0.13 -5.86 -4.79
C THR A 73 -0.19 -6.70 -6.02
N SER A 74 -0.77 -7.86 -5.74
CA SER A 74 -1.48 -8.69 -6.71
C SER A 74 -2.87 -8.07 -7.03
N PRO A 75 -3.71 -8.68 -7.89
CA PRO A 75 -4.98 -8.08 -8.31
C PRO A 75 -5.94 -7.76 -7.17
N ASP A 76 -6.96 -6.95 -7.45
CA ASP A 76 -8.07 -6.68 -6.54
C ASP A 76 -7.61 -6.00 -5.23
N ALA A 77 -6.78 -4.95 -5.34
CA ALA A 77 -6.24 -4.23 -4.18
C ALA A 77 -6.85 -2.83 -4.02
N GLU A 78 -7.18 -2.45 -2.79
CA GLU A 78 -7.55 -1.09 -2.41
C GLU A 78 -6.38 -0.44 -1.64
N ILE A 79 -5.84 0.66 -2.16
CA ILE A 79 -4.62 1.29 -1.64
C ILE A 79 -4.89 2.76 -1.33
N GLN A 80 -4.66 3.17 -0.09
CA GLN A 80 -4.71 4.57 0.36
C GLN A 80 -3.38 4.97 0.99
N THR A 81 -2.65 5.90 0.39
CA THR A 81 -1.33 6.31 0.90
C THR A 81 -1.17 7.82 1.05
N GLY A 82 -0.21 8.20 1.88
CA GLY A 82 0.33 9.56 1.93
C GLY A 82 1.13 9.97 0.68
N PRO A 83 1.77 11.15 0.74
CA PRO A 83 2.76 11.63 -0.24
C PRO A 83 3.94 10.68 -0.42
N ASP A 84 4.68 10.89 -1.52
CA ASP A 84 5.98 10.24 -1.77
C ASP A 84 5.91 8.69 -1.78
N ALA A 85 4.74 8.13 -2.13
CA ALA A 85 4.53 6.69 -2.17
C ALA A 85 4.95 6.09 -3.51
N GLY A 86 5.61 4.93 -3.48
CA GLY A 86 5.86 4.08 -4.63
C GLY A 86 4.85 2.93 -4.68
N ILE A 87 4.02 2.85 -5.72
CA ILE A 87 2.92 1.89 -5.81
C ILE A 87 3.06 1.07 -7.11
N GLN A 88 3.14 -0.25 -6.98
CA GLN A 88 3.08 -1.19 -8.10
C GLN A 88 1.93 -2.19 -7.93
N THR A 89 0.96 -2.17 -8.83
CA THR A 89 -0.21 -3.07 -8.73
C THR A 89 -0.43 -3.90 -9.99
N SER A 90 -1.02 -5.06 -9.78
CA SER A 90 -1.62 -5.88 -10.84
C SER A 90 -3.02 -5.32 -11.22
N PRO A 91 -3.81 -5.98 -12.11
CA PRO A 91 -5.13 -5.49 -12.53
C PRO A 91 -6.11 -5.21 -11.39
N ASP A 92 -7.20 -4.51 -11.72
CA ASP A 92 -8.40 -4.41 -10.87
C ASP A 92 -8.12 -3.75 -9.50
N ALA A 93 -7.27 -2.72 -9.47
CA ALA A 93 -6.93 -1.99 -8.24
C ALA A 93 -7.63 -0.63 -8.14
N GLU A 94 -7.86 -0.17 -6.92
CA GLU A 94 -8.28 1.20 -6.59
C GLU A 94 -7.17 1.88 -5.78
N ILE A 95 -6.64 3.00 -6.29
CA ILE A 95 -5.49 3.69 -5.70
C ILE A 95 -5.89 5.12 -5.36
N GLN A 96 -5.75 5.51 -4.10
CA GLN A 96 -5.81 6.89 -3.64
C GLN A 96 -4.47 7.28 -3.00
N THR A 97 -3.82 8.33 -3.51
CA THR A 97 -2.50 8.72 -3.01
C THR A 97 -2.27 10.23 -2.95
N GLY A 98 -1.30 10.64 -2.14
CA GLY A 98 -0.84 12.00 -2.00
C GLY A 98 -0.06 12.53 -3.22
N PRO A 99 0.56 13.70 -3.11
CA PRO A 99 1.43 14.25 -4.15
C PRO A 99 2.73 13.45 -4.25
N ASP A 100 3.48 13.68 -5.33
CA ASP A 100 4.81 13.11 -5.55
C ASP A 100 4.84 11.57 -5.56
N ALA A 101 3.71 10.91 -5.81
CA ALA A 101 3.63 9.46 -5.87
C ALA A 101 4.16 8.90 -7.21
N GLU A 102 4.86 7.78 -7.16
CA GLU A 102 5.25 6.98 -8.33
C GLU A 102 4.32 5.78 -8.46
N ILE A 103 3.48 5.75 -9.50
CA ILE A 103 2.42 4.74 -9.66
C ILE A 103 2.64 3.93 -10.94
N GLN A 104 2.80 2.62 -10.82
CA GLN A 104 2.86 1.69 -11.95
C GLN A 104 1.77 0.61 -11.83
N THR A 105 0.86 0.51 -12.79
CA THR A 105 -0.31 -0.37 -12.64
C THR A 105 -0.59 -1.23 -13.85
N GLY A 106 -1.27 -2.35 -13.59
CA GLY A 106 -1.91 -3.19 -14.58
C GLY A 106 -3.11 -2.52 -15.28
N PRO A 107 -3.89 -3.30 -16.05
CA PRO A 107 -5.16 -2.86 -16.62
C PRO A 107 -6.27 -2.66 -15.58
N ASP A 108 -7.35 -2.00 -15.98
CA ASP A 108 -8.60 -1.95 -15.20
C ASP A 108 -8.41 -1.36 -13.78
N VAL A 109 -7.63 -0.27 -13.67
CA VAL A 109 -7.34 0.41 -12.39
C VAL A 109 -8.01 1.77 -12.31
N GLU A 110 -8.48 2.15 -11.12
CA GLU A 110 -8.91 3.51 -10.80
C GLU A 110 -7.84 4.21 -9.94
N ILE A 111 -7.39 5.40 -10.36
CA ILE A 111 -6.36 6.17 -9.66
C ILE A 111 -6.90 7.55 -9.31
N GLN A 112 -6.88 7.90 -8.02
CA GLN A 112 -7.09 9.23 -7.49
C GLN A 112 -5.80 9.73 -6.85
N THR A 113 -5.23 10.81 -7.37
CA THR A 113 -3.96 11.34 -6.85
C THR A 113 -3.96 12.86 -6.77
N SER A 114 -3.03 13.40 -5.97
CA SER A 114 -2.74 14.83 -5.94
C SER A 114 -1.77 15.21 -7.07
N PRO A 115 -1.42 16.49 -7.25
CA PRO A 115 -0.45 16.90 -8.26
C PRO A 115 0.92 16.21 -8.11
N ASP A 116 1.72 16.28 -9.18
CA ASP A 116 3.11 15.83 -9.23
C ASP A 116 3.34 14.31 -9.15
N ALA A 117 2.29 13.50 -9.25
CA ALA A 117 2.43 12.05 -9.41
C ALA A 117 2.97 11.65 -10.80
N GLU A 118 3.90 10.70 -10.82
CA GLU A 118 4.37 10.03 -12.03
C GLU A 118 3.60 8.71 -12.23
N ILE A 119 2.83 8.59 -13.32
CA ILE A 119 1.89 7.47 -13.51
C ILE A 119 2.18 6.71 -14.81
N GLN A 120 2.38 5.39 -14.71
CA GLN A 120 2.53 4.46 -15.82
C GLN A 120 1.50 3.33 -15.74
N THR A 121 0.62 3.21 -16.73
CA THR A 121 -0.56 2.37 -16.62
C THR A 121 -0.72 1.37 -17.76
N GLY A 122 -1.42 0.27 -17.46
CA GLY A 122 -2.00 -0.63 -18.44
C GLY A 122 -3.18 -0.02 -19.21
N PRO A 123 -3.84 -0.80 -20.08
CA PRO A 123 -5.07 -0.36 -20.74
C PRO A 123 -6.22 -0.18 -19.74
N ASP A 124 -7.26 0.56 -20.12
CA ASP A 124 -8.51 0.66 -19.34
C ASP A 124 -8.34 1.21 -17.91
N VAL A 125 -7.38 2.14 -17.72
CA VAL A 125 -7.18 2.86 -16.45
C VAL A 125 -7.88 4.21 -16.45
N GLU A 126 -8.60 4.51 -15.36
CA GLU A 126 -9.16 5.83 -15.08
C GLU A 126 -8.27 6.60 -14.10
N ILE A 127 -7.93 7.85 -14.42
CA ILE A 127 -7.08 8.70 -13.57
C ILE A 127 -7.81 10.00 -13.27
N GLN A 128 -7.98 10.31 -11.98
CA GLN A 128 -8.49 11.57 -11.48
C GLN A 128 -7.41 12.28 -10.65
N MET A 129 -7.04 13.48 -11.07
CA MET A 129 -6.11 14.33 -10.33
C MET A 129 -6.88 15.41 -9.57
N SER A 130 -6.63 15.50 -8.27
CA SER A 130 -7.14 16.58 -7.44
C SER A 130 -6.45 17.90 -7.78
N PRO A 131 -7.17 19.03 -7.78
CA PRO A 131 -6.54 20.32 -7.99
C PRO A 131 -5.60 20.66 -6.84
N ASP A 132 -4.49 21.30 -7.18
CA ASP A 132 -3.50 21.77 -6.23
C ASP A 132 -4.12 22.64 -5.12
N ALA A 133 -3.89 22.24 -3.87
CA ALA A 133 -4.40 22.93 -2.70
C ALA A 133 -3.77 24.34 -2.53
N GLU A 134 -2.64 24.63 -3.19
CA GLU A 134 -1.99 25.94 -3.18
C GLU A 134 -2.65 26.99 -4.09
N MET A 135 -3.63 26.62 -4.94
CA MET A 135 -4.41 27.60 -5.73
C MET A 135 -5.61 28.20 -4.98
N ARG A 136 -5.43 28.64 -3.73
CA ARG A 136 -6.42 29.45 -2.98
C ARG A 136 -5.84 30.72 -2.36
#